data_AF-A0A916ZVX2-F1
#
_entry.id   AF-A0A916ZVX2-F1
#
_cell.length_a   1.000
_cell.length_b   1.000
_cell.length_c   1.000
_cell.angle_alpha   90.00
_cell.angle_beta   90.00
_cell.angle_gamma   90.00
#
_symmetry.space_group_name_H-M   'P 1'
#
loop_
_entity.id
_entity.type
_entity.pdbx_description
1 polymer ?
#
loop_
_entity_poly.entity_id
_entity_poly.type
_entity_poly.pdbx_seq_one_letter_code
_entity_poly.pdbx_strand_id
1 'polypeptide(L)'
;MLPPTIHATAVALGGRAVLLLGPPGSGKSDLALRLVDRGWRLVADDRVILTRTGDELLAAVPETIADMIEVRGIGVVPLATAPAVVALAIDLDAQPERLPEPATTDYLGLAIPLIGLDPFGVSAVQKVELALRHLGLQARPAAVPPDSAPSLAPAIAAPPLLIVTGMSGAGKSTALKALEDLDYEAVDNLPLGLVETLLNSAEDSAPPRPLAFGIDTRTRAFDAEALVTRLRSLRAEGTDIHLMYLDCADDELVRRFSETRRRHPLAADRPAADGVARERELTAPLKRWADLVIDTTDLSVSDLRRRIAERLGSGGQHPLTVTIQSFGFAHGLPRNADLVFDMRFLANPHWDVALRPLTGEDERVAEFVAADPAYGPALDRIEDLLLTLLPGYGREGKAYLTIAIGCTGGRHRSVAVSRALQARLEAAGHAPALVHRDVASHGNDAAILTAVPGTGEQGAA
;
A
#
# COMPACT_ATOMS: atom_id res chain seq x y z
N MET A 1 22.95 17.29 -45.36
CA MET A 1 22.74 18.27 -44.28
C MET A 1 22.64 17.49 -42.99
N LEU A 2 23.31 17.92 -41.92
CA LEU A 2 23.13 17.31 -40.60
C LEU A 2 21.66 17.50 -40.17
N PRO A 3 21.01 16.48 -39.60
CA PRO A 3 19.62 16.59 -39.16
C PRO A 3 19.51 17.68 -38.07
N PRO A 4 18.42 18.47 -38.03
CA PRO A 4 18.26 19.51 -37.03
C PRO A 4 18.18 18.89 -35.63
N THR A 5 18.99 19.44 -34.71
CA THR A 5 18.91 19.15 -33.28
C THR A 5 18.13 20.26 -32.59
N ILE A 6 17.12 19.90 -31.81
CA ILE A 6 16.32 20.83 -31.02
C ILE A 6 16.58 20.65 -29.53
N HIS A 7 16.44 21.73 -28.76
CA HIS A 7 16.50 21.69 -27.31
C HIS A 7 15.14 21.27 -26.74
N ALA A 8 15.03 19.98 -26.44
CA ALA A 8 13.81 19.35 -25.96
C ALA A 8 14.16 18.03 -25.25
N THR A 9 13.20 17.50 -24.49
CA THR A 9 13.23 16.11 -24.03
C THR A 9 12.13 15.36 -24.77
N ALA A 10 12.42 14.19 -25.30
CA ALA A 10 11.46 13.38 -26.04
C ALA A 10 11.22 12.05 -25.32
N VAL A 11 9.96 11.65 -25.19
CA VAL A 11 9.53 10.36 -24.61
C VAL A 11 8.47 9.73 -25.48
N ALA A 12 8.37 8.40 -25.51
CA ALA A 12 7.46 7.68 -26.41
C ALA A 12 6.60 6.64 -25.71
N LEU A 13 5.38 6.45 -26.22
CA LEU A 13 4.45 5.39 -25.81
C LEU A 13 3.81 4.76 -27.05
N GLY A 14 4.02 3.45 -27.25
CA GLY A 14 3.50 2.73 -28.41
C GLY A 14 4.07 3.24 -29.73
N GLY A 15 5.38 3.51 -29.77
CA GLY A 15 6.11 4.02 -30.93
C GLY A 15 5.86 5.51 -31.26
N ARG A 16 5.00 6.19 -30.49
CA ARG A 16 4.64 7.59 -30.70
C ARG A 16 5.32 8.48 -29.68
N ALA A 17 6.20 9.36 -30.15
CA ALA A 17 6.97 10.30 -29.35
C ALA A 17 6.19 11.59 -29.06
N VAL A 18 6.40 12.11 -27.86
CA VAL A 18 5.98 13.43 -27.39
C VAL A 18 7.23 14.27 -27.17
N LEU A 19 7.28 15.46 -27.78
CA LEU A 19 8.33 16.44 -27.55
C LEU A 19 7.95 17.34 -26.37
N LEU A 20 8.73 17.35 -25.31
CA LEU A 20 8.62 18.27 -24.18
C LEU A 20 9.51 19.50 -24.45
N LEU A 21 8.86 20.62 -24.71
CA LEU A 21 9.47 21.91 -25.04
C LEU A 21 9.44 22.84 -23.82
N GLY A 22 10.32 23.85 -23.82
CA GLY A 22 10.37 24.89 -22.79
C GLY A 22 11.80 25.28 -22.43
N PRO A 23 12.00 26.38 -21.68
CA PRO A 23 13.32 26.87 -21.29
C PRO A 23 14.04 25.90 -20.33
N PRO A 24 15.38 25.99 -20.17
CA PRO A 24 16.10 25.24 -19.14
C PRO A 24 15.47 25.44 -17.76
N GLY A 25 15.26 24.35 -17.01
CA GLY A 25 14.61 24.38 -15.70
C GLY A 25 13.07 24.28 -15.72
N SER A 26 12.43 24.22 -16.89
CA SER A 26 10.97 24.04 -17.04
C SER A 26 10.44 22.65 -16.63
N GLY A 27 11.22 21.80 -15.97
CA GLY A 27 10.77 20.48 -15.53
C GLY A 27 10.68 19.39 -16.61
N LYS A 28 11.25 19.58 -17.81
CA LYS A 28 11.25 18.57 -18.91
C LYS A 28 11.73 17.19 -18.45
N SER A 29 12.93 17.11 -17.90
CA SER A 29 13.55 15.83 -17.48
C SER A 29 12.80 15.21 -16.28
N ASP A 30 12.26 16.02 -15.37
CA ASP A 30 11.42 15.54 -14.25
C ASP A 30 10.11 14.90 -14.74
N LEU A 31 9.41 15.58 -15.66
CA LEU A 31 8.19 15.05 -16.27
C LEU A 31 8.49 13.79 -17.11
N ALA A 32 9.62 13.77 -17.81
CA ALA A 32 10.08 12.60 -18.57
C ALA A 32 10.32 11.39 -17.66
N LEU A 33 10.96 11.56 -16.50
CA LEU A 33 11.15 10.48 -15.52
C LEU A 33 9.81 9.93 -15.02
N ARG A 34 8.86 10.81 -14.68
CA ARG A 34 7.51 10.38 -14.24
C ARG A 34 6.71 9.68 -15.34
N LEU A 35 6.94 10.02 -16.61
CA LEU A 35 6.36 9.31 -17.75
C LEU A 35 7.03 7.94 -17.92
N VAL A 36 8.36 7.87 -17.80
CA VAL A 36 9.13 6.62 -17.90
C VAL A 36 8.73 5.62 -16.81
N ASP A 37 8.51 6.08 -15.58
CA ASP A 37 7.97 5.26 -14.47
C ASP A 37 6.62 4.60 -14.81
N ARG A 38 5.85 5.18 -15.74
CA ARG A 38 4.58 4.64 -16.24
C ARG A 38 4.69 3.85 -17.54
N GLY A 39 5.90 3.42 -17.91
CA GLY A 39 6.15 2.58 -19.08
C GLY A 39 6.35 3.35 -20.38
N TRP A 40 6.58 4.66 -20.33
CA TRP A 40 7.08 5.39 -21.48
C TRP A 40 8.57 5.12 -21.68
N ARG A 41 9.06 5.27 -22.90
CA ARG A 41 10.49 5.16 -23.22
C ARG A 41 11.09 6.54 -23.36
N LEU A 42 12.30 6.75 -22.86
CA LEU A 42 13.10 7.91 -23.24
C LEU A 42 13.50 7.80 -24.72
N VAL A 43 13.31 8.88 -25.48
CA VAL A 43 13.83 9.00 -26.85
C VAL A 43 15.11 9.80 -26.83
N ALA A 44 15.14 10.93 -26.10
CA ALA A 44 16.33 11.73 -25.84
C ALA A 44 16.07 12.73 -24.71
N ASP A 45 17.10 13.14 -23.96
CA ASP A 45 17.05 14.23 -22.98
C ASP A 45 17.93 15.41 -23.40
N ASP A 46 17.47 16.64 -23.14
CA ASP A 46 18.06 17.94 -23.50
C ASP A 46 18.24 18.23 -25.01
N ARG A 47 18.61 17.25 -25.83
CA ARG A 47 18.81 17.40 -27.28
C ARG A 47 18.17 16.26 -28.06
N VAL A 48 17.24 16.61 -28.94
CA VAL A 48 16.54 15.67 -29.83
C VAL A 48 16.96 15.93 -31.27
N ILE A 49 17.40 14.90 -31.97
CA ILE A 49 17.60 14.92 -33.42
C ILE A 49 16.26 14.61 -34.10
N LEU A 50 15.84 15.47 -35.02
CA LEU A 50 14.65 15.25 -35.83
C LEU A 50 15.03 14.90 -37.28
N THR A 51 14.50 13.81 -37.80
CA THR A 51 14.64 13.40 -39.20
C THR A 51 13.28 13.17 -39.84
N ARG A 52 13.09 13.67 -41.06
CA ARG A 52 11.85 13.45 -41.80
C ARG A 52 11.98 12.19 -42.65
N THR A 53 11.02 11.27 -42.50
CA THR A 53 10.90 10.04 -43.30
C THR A 53 9.52 10.02 -43.95
N GLY A 54 9.42 10.50 -45.19
CA GLY A 54 8.13 10.67 -45.87
C GLY A 54 7.25 11.73 -45.19
N ASP A 55 6.09 11.30 -44.69
CA ASP A 55 5.13 12.14 -43.96
C ASP A 55 5.27 12.03 -42.44
N GLU A 56 6.30 11.32 -41.96
CA GLU A 56 6.57 11.11 -40.54
C GLU A 56 7.82 11.86 -40.10
N LEU A 57 7.79 12.30 -38.84
CA LEU A 57 8.91 12.95 -38.18
C LEU A 57 9.48 11.99 -37.13
N LEU A 58 10.70 11.53 -37.30
CA LEU A 58 11.38 10.65 -36.36
C LEU A 58 12.20 11.48 -35.37
N ALA A 59 12.03 11.22 -34.08
CA ALA A 59 12.88 11.73 -33.01
C ALA A 59 13.90 10.67 -32.60
N ALA A 60 15.14 11.09 -32.40
CA ALA A 60 16.25 10.26 -31.94
C ALA A 60 17.20 11.07 -31.04
N VAL A 61 18.08 10.38 -30.32
CA VAL A 61 19.12 11.00 -29.49
C VAL A 61 20.43 11.18 -30.29
N PRO A 62 21.22 12.25 -30.05
CA PRO A 62 22.60 12.30 -30.51
C PRO A 62 23.47 11.23 -29.86
N GLU A 63 24.36 10.60 -30.63
CA GLU A 63 25.27 9.54 -30.14
C GLU A 63 26.06 9.95 -28.88
N THR A 64 26.39 11.24 -28.75
CA THR A 64 27.17 11.79 -27.63
C THR A 64 26.47 11.71 -26.27
N ILE A 65 25.14 11.62 -26.25
CA ILE A 65 24.32 11.62 -25.03
C ILE A 65 23.31 10.47 -25.03
N ALA A 66 23.53 9.46 -25.88
CA ALA A 66 22.67 8.30 -25.98
C ALA A 66 22.64 7.54 -24.64
N ASP A 67 21.48 6.95 -24.36
CA ASP A 67 21.22 6.11 -23.19
C ASP A 67 21.48 6.78 -21.83
N MET A 68 21.37 8.10 -21.76
CA MET A 68 21.61 8.88 -20.54
C MET A 68 20.49 9.91 -20.32
N ILE A 69 20.21 10.22 -19.05
CA ILE A 69 19.32 11.31 -18.62
C ILE A 69 19.94 12.08 -17.47
N GLU A 70 19.81 13.40 -17.46
CA GLU A 70 20.25 14.23 -16.33
C GLU A 70 19.15 14.32 -15.26
N VAL A 71 19.41 13.75 -14.07
CA VAL A 71 18.51 13.83 -12.92
C VAL A 71 19.05 14.84 -11.92
N ARG A 72 18.36 15.98 -11.79
CA ARG A 72 18.77 17.05 -10.88
C ARG A 72 18.89 16.52 -9.43
N GLY A 73 20.04 16.77 -8.82
CA GLY A 73 20.35 16.30 -7.46
C GLY A 73 20.97 14.91 -7.38
N ILE A 74 20.98 14.14 -8.47
CA ILE A 74 21.61 12.81 -8.56
C ILE A 74 22.80 12.85 -9.54
N GLY A 75 22.63 13.48 -10.71
CA GLY A 75 23.61 13.51 -11.79
C GLY A 75 23.10 12.84 -13.06
N VAL A 76 24.00 12.50 -13.98
CA VAL A 76 23.64 11.80 -15.22
C VAL A 76 23.54 10.30 -14.94
N VAL A 77 22.39 9.70 -15.23
CA VAL A 77 22.11 8.27 -14.99
C VAL A 77 21.81 7.55 -16.30
N PRO A 78 22.16 6.26 -16.41
CA PRO A 78 21.86 5.48 -17.59
C PRO A 78 20.35 5.23 -17.73
N LEU A 79 19.80 5.50 -18.91
CA LEU A 79 18.42 5.20 -19.27
C LEU A 79 18.31 4.96 -20.77
N ALA A 80 17.97 3.73 -21.17
CA ALA A 80 17.95 3.31 -22.57
C ALA A 80 17.05 4.20 -23.44
N THR A 81 17.60 4.59 -24.59
CA THR A 81 16.97 5.44 -25.59
C THR A 81 16.63 4.65 -26.84
N ALA A 82 15.50 4.94 -27.46
CA ALA A 82 15.19 4.43 -28.80
C ALA A 82 14.43 5.46 -29.62
N PRO A 83 14.65 5.51 -30.95
CA PRO A 83 13.97 6.46 -31.81
C PRO A 83 12.48 6.15 -31.92
N ALA A 84 11.66 7.18 -32.10
CA ALA A 84 10.21 7.05 -32.22
C ALA A 84 9.59 8.18 -33.06
N VAL A 85 8.40 7.94 -33.63
CA VAL A 85 7.72 8.90 -34.51
C VAL A 85 7.03 9.96 -33.68
N VAL A 86 7.38 11.23 -33.87
CA VAL A 86 6.77 12.38 -33.20
C VAL A 86 5.31 12.49 -33.56
N ALA A 87 4.45 12.44 -32.54
CA ALA A 87 3.00 12.54 -32.68
C ALA A 87 2.44 13.81 -32.02
N LEU A 88 3.14 14.40 -31.05
CA LEU A 88 2.67 15.52 -30.26
C LEU A 88 3.85 16.35 -29.74
N ALA A 89 3.66 17.66 -29.61
CA ALA A 89 4.53 18.55 -28.88
C ALA A 89 3.80 19.17 -27.69
N ILE A 90 4.51 19.38 -26.58
CA ILE A 90 3.98 19.97 -25.36
C ILE A 90 4.91 21.08 -24.93
N ASP A 91 4.37 22.30 -24.82
CA ASP A 91 5.07 23.45 -24.27
C ASP A 91 4.86 23.53 -22.76
N LEU A 92 5.95 23.39 -22.00
CA LEU A 92 5.93 23.45 -20.54
C LEU A 92 6.08 24.87 -19.98
N ASP A 93 6.32 25.87 -20.83
CA ASP A 93 6.35 27.28 -20.46
C ASP A 93 4.99 27.96 -20.66
N ALA A 94 4.14 27.38 -21.50
CA ALA A 94 2.81 27.91 -21.79
C ALA A 94 1.85 27.73 -20.62
N GLN A 95 1.12 28.79 -20.26
CA GLN A 95 0.02 28.69 -19.29
C GLN A 95 -1.18 27.97 -19.94
N PRO A 96 -1.60 26.81 -19.43
CA PRO A 96 -2.68 26.05 -20.05
C PRO A 96 -4.01 26.78 -19.89
N GLU A 97 -4.63 27.14 -21.02
CA GLU A 97 -5.95 27.74 -21.04
C GLU A 97 -7.04 26.73 -20.67
N ARG A 98 -8.19 27.22 -20.17
CA ARG A 98 -9.32 26.38 -19.80
C ARG A 98 -9.94 25.64 -21.01
N LEU A 99 -9.92 26.28 -22.18
CA LEU A 99 -10.37 25.76 -23.46
C LEU A 99 -9.42 26.26 -24.55
N PRO A 100 -8.28 25.60 -24.78
CA PRO A 100 -7.29 26.06 -25.75
C PRO A 100 -7.79 25.86 -27.19
N GLU A 101 -7.48 26.81 -28.07
CA GLU A 101 -7.63 26.59 -29.51
C GLU A 101 -6.61 25.56 -30.03
N PRO A 102 -6.95 24.74 -31.04
CA PRO A 102 -6.00 23.81 -31.63
C PRO A 102 -4.76 24.54 -32.17
N ALA A 103 -3.60 24.25 -31.59
CA ALA A 103 -2.32 24.80 -32.03
C ALA A 103 -1.43 23.70 -32.65
N THR A 104 -0.53 24.11 -33.53
CA THR A 104 0.48 23.23 -34.15
C THR A 104 1.84 23.91 -34.19
N THR A 105 2.91 23.13 -34.09
CA THR A 105 4.28 23.55 -34.36
C THR A 105 4.79 22.88 -35.64
N ASP A 106 5.64 23.55 -36.42
CA ASP A 106 6.22 22.98 -37.65
C ASP A 106 7.65 22.50 -37.41
N TYR A 107 7.91 21.25 -37.80
CA TYR A 107 9.26 20.72 -37.87
C TYR A 107 9.46 20.01 -39.21
N LEU A 108 10.48 20.43 -39.96
CA LEU A 108 10.81 19.87 -41.28
C LEU A 108 9.62 19.89 -42.27
N GLY A 109 8.73 20.88 -42.15
CA GLY A 109 7.55 21.02 -43.00
C GLY A 109 6.41 20.05 -42.66
N LEU A 110 6.38 19.52 -41.44
CA LEU A 110 5.30 18.71 -40.88
C LEU A 110 4.69 19.44 -39.67
N ALA A 111 3.37 19.64 -39.71
CA ALA A 111 2.61 20.25 -38.62
C ALA A 111 2.33 19.22 -37.52
N ILE A 112 2.90 19.43 -36.34
CA ILE A 112 2.73 18.60 -35.15
C ILE A 112 1.77 19.31 -34.18
N PRO A 113 0.72 18.64 -33.66
CA PRO A 113 -0.14 19.21 -32.63
C PRO A 113 0.65 19.72 -31.42
N LEU A 114 0.30 20.90 -30.89
CA LEU A 114 0.97 21.56 -29.78
C LEU A 114 -0.04 21.88 -28.68
N ILE A 115 0.31 21.58 -27.43
CA ILE A 115 -0.47 22.00 -26.25
C ILE A 115 0.42 22.61 -25.17
N GLY A 116 -0.13 23.51 -24.36
CA GLY A 116 0.50 23.97 -23.12
C GLY A 116 0.17 23.06 -21.94
N LEU A 117 1.13 22.83 -21.04
CA LEU A 117 0.93 21.98 -19.86
C LEU A 117 1.81 22.43 -18.70
N ASP A 118 1.23 22.53 -17.49
CA ASP A 118 2.00 22.69 -16.26
C ASP A 118 2.68 21.36 -15.89
N PRO A 119 4.03 21.29 -15.93
CA PRO A 119 4.76 20.06 -15.66
C PRO A 119 4.62 19.59 -14.20
N PHE A 120 4.45 20.50 -13.23
CA PHE A 120 4.48 20.15 -11.81
C PHE A 120 3.10 19.78 -11.25
N GLY A 121 2.05 19.94 -12.05
CA GLY A 121 0.71 19.52 -11.67
C GLY A 121 0.64 18.02 -11.37
N VAL A 122 -0.10 17.64 -10.32
CA VAL A 122 -0.29 16.23 -9.90
C VAL A 122 -0.86 15.36 -11.03
N SER A 123 -1.63 15.97 -11.95
CA SER A 123 -2.24 15.32 -13.11
C SER A 123 -1.45 15.46 -14.42
N ALA A 124 -0.23 16.02 -14.38
CA ALA A 124 0.57 16.31 -15.58
C ALA A 124 0.73 15.08 -16.47
N VAL A 125 1.11 13.95 -15.88
CA VAL A 125 1.35 12.71 -16.61
C VAL A 125 0.08 12.18 -17.29
N GLN A 126 -1.05 12.16 -16.58
CA GLN A 126 -2.33 11.74 -17.14
C GLN A 126 -2.79 12.67 -18.28
N LYS A 127 -2.52 13.98 -18.17
CA LYS A 127 -2.81 14.94 -19.24
C LYS A 127 -1.96 14.69 -20.48
N VAL A 128 -0.68 14.34 -20.34
CA VAL A 128 0.19 13.94 -21.46
C VAL A 128 -0.36 12.69 -22.15
N GLU A 129 -0.73 11.65 -21.39
CA GLU A 129 -1.33 10.41 -21.93
C GLU A 129 -2.64 10.69 -22.69
N LEU A 130 -3.53 11.50 -22.11
CA LEU A 130 -4.78 11.90 -22.75
C LEU A 130 -4.53 12.74 -24.01
N ALA A 131 -3.60 13.68 -23.97
CA ALA A 131 -3.25 14.49 -25.13
C ALA A 131 -2.69 13.64 -26.27
N LEU A 132 -1.79 12.70 -26.00
CA LEU A 132 -1.26 11.79 -27.01
C LEU A 132 -2.35 10.88 -27.60
N ARG A 133 -3.32 10.46 -26.77
CA ARG A 133 -4.45 9.64 -27.22
C ARG A 133 -5.43 10.41 -28.11
N HIS A 134 -5.75 11.64 -27.75
CA HIS A 134 -6.84 12.41 -28.38
C HIS A 134 -6.37 13.38 -29.48
N LEU A 135 -5.16 13.92 -29.35
CA LEU A 135 -4.63 14.95 -30.24
C LEU A 135 -3.44 14.47 -31.06
N GLY A 136 -2.70 13.47 -30.58
CA GLY A 136 -1.49 12.99 -31.22
C GLY A 136 -1.72 12.41 -32.63
N LEU A 137 -0.81 12.70 -33.55
CA LEU A 137 -0.81 12.11 -34.88
C LEU A 137 -0.70 10.58 -34.79
N GLN A 138 -1.34 9.90 -35.76
CA GLN A 138 -1.25 8.45 -35.87
C GLN A 138 0.04 8.09 -36.61
N ALA A 139 0.86 7.21 -36.02
CA ALA A 139 2.00 6.63 -36.71
C ALA A 139 1.50 5.52 -37.64
N ARG A 140 2.01 5.45 -38.88
CA ARG A 140 1.77 4.31 -39.75
C ARG A 140 2.51 3.09 -39.18
N PRO A 141 1.93 1.89 -39.25
CA PRO A 141 2.65 0.67 -38.91
C PRO A 141 3.68 0.38 -40.01
N ALA A 142 4.90 0.92 -39.90
CA ALA A 142 6.01 0.55 -40.79
C ALA A 142 7.39 0.65 -40.11
N ALA A 143 8.11 -0.48 -40.15
CA ALA A 143 9.57 -0.69 -40.04
C ALA A 143 10.38 -0.11 -38.86
N VAL A 144 9.78 0.60 -37.92
CA VAL A 144 10.35 0.67 -36.56
C VAL A 144 9.94 -0.63 -35.86
N PRO A 145 10.86 -1.43 -35.30
CA PRO A 145 10.47 -2.63 -34.57
C PRO A 145 9.35 -2.24 -33.59
N PRO A 146 8.20 -2.93 -33.59
CA PRO A 146 7.13 -2.63 -32.64
C PRO A 146 7.79 -2.59 -31.30
N ASP A 147 7.61 -1.51 -30.54
CA ASP A 147 8.22 -1.29 -29.23
C ASP A 147 8.60 -2.63 -28.59
N SER A 148 9.82 -3.11 -28.87
CA SER A 148 10.55 -3.80 -27.85
C SER A 148 10.71 -2.62 -26.92
N ALA A 149 9.88 -2.60 -25.90
CA ALA A 149 10.15 -1.78 -24.74
C ALA A 149 11.67 -1.88 -24.46
N PRO A 150 12.28 -0.99 -23.69
CA PRO A 150 13.17 -1.57 -22.69
C PRO A 150 12.34 -2.67 -22.05
N SER A 151 12.53 -3.88 -22.56
CA SER A 151 11.99 -5.06 -22.00
C SER A 151 12.83 -5.12 -20.74
N LEU A 152 12.29 -4.54 -19.67
CA LEU A 152 11.90 -5.42 -18.60
C LEU A 152 10.93 -6.46 -19.23
N ALA A 153 11.44 -7.33 -20.11
CA ALA A 153 11.13 -8.73 -19.97
C ALA A 153 11.54 -8.89 -18.52
N PRO A 154 10.61 -9.30 -17.64
CA PRO A 154 10.96 -9.46 -16.23
C PRO A 154 12.30 -10.17 -16.30
N ALA A 155 13.34 -9.54 -15.77
CA ALA A 155 14.69 -10.05 -15.85
C ALA A 155 14.72 -11.31 -14.99
N ILE A 156 14.01 -12.38 -15.41
CA ILE A 156 12.95 -13.01 -14.58
C ILE A 156 12.89 -12.29 -13.24
N ALA A 157 12.29 -11.09 -13.23
CA ALA A 157 12.60 -10.04 -12.25
C ALA A 157 12.75 -10.73 -10.93
N ALA A 158 14.00 -10.76 -10.41
CA ALA A 158 14.32 -11.60 -9.28
C ALA A 158 13.19 -11.37 -8.27
N PRO A 159 12.44 -12.42 -7.92
CA PRO A 159 11.15 -12.27 -7.29
C PRO A 159 11.21 -11.22 -6.18
N PRO A 160 10.26 -10.26 -6.09
CA PRO A 160 10.39 -9.09 -5.24
C PRO A 160 10.82 -9.54 -3.84
N LEU A 161 12.02 -9.10 -3.45
CA LEU A 161 12.65 -9.59 -2.24
C LEU A 161 12.11 -8.79 -1.07
N LEU A 162 11.38 -9.47 -0.18
CA LEU A 162 10.86 -8.87 1.02
C LEU A 162 11.71 -9.24 2.23
N ILE A 163 12.40 -8.26 2.80
CA ILE A 163 13.04 -8.39 4.11
C ILE A 163 11.99 -8.16 5.20
N VAL A 164 11.78 -9.15 6.05
CA VAL A 164 10.89 -9.05 7.21
C VAL A 164 11.74 -8.97 8.47
N THR A 165 11.64 -7.87 9.19
CA THR A 165 12.30 -7.67 10.48
C THR A 165 11.35 -6.99 11.46
N GLY A 166 11.79 -6.77 12.69
CA GLY A 166 10.99 -6.11 13.71
C GLY A 166 11.42 -6.49 15.11
N MET A 167 10.67 -5.99 16.08
CA MET A 167 10.88 -6.31 17.50
C MET A 167 10.65 -7.81 17.74
N SER A 168 11.45 -8.42 18.59
CA SER A 168 11.25 -9.80 19.01
C SER A 168 9.89 -9.93 19.71
N GLY A 169 9.03 -10.83 19.21
CA GLY A 169 7.64 -10.96 19.71
C GLY A 169 6.58 -10.13 18.98
N ALA A 170 6.97 -9.27 18.02
CA ALA A 170 6.03 -8.52 17.18
C ALA A 170 5.37 -9.35 16.06
N GLY A 171 5.62 -10.67 16.00
CA GLY A 171 4.92 -11.57 15.08
C GLY A 171 5.62 -11.86 13.75
N LYS A 172 6.95 -11.71 13.67
CA LYS A 172 7.76 -12.05 12.46
C LYS A 172 7.46 -13.45 11.91
N SER A 173 7.41 -14.47 12.77
CA SER A 173 7.10 -15.83 12.33
C SER A 173 5.66 -15.98 11.80
N THR A 174 4.70 -15.18 12.31
CA THR A 174 3.35 -15.12 11.77
C THR A 174 3.34 -14.43 10.41
N ALA A 175 4.13 -13.37 10.25
CA ALA A 175 4.26 -12.64 9.01
C ALA A 175 4.87 -13.48 7.88
N LEU A 176 5.96 -14.22 8.18
CA LEU A 176 6.56 -15.13 7.20
C LEU A 176 5.58 -16.21 6.74
N LYS A 177 4.81 -16.80 7.66
CA LYS A 177 3.73 -17.74 7.29
C LYS A 177 2.63 -17.10 6.45
N ALA A 178 2.26 -15.86 6.75
CA ALA A 178 1.28 -15.12 5.95
C ALA A 178 1.78 -14.87 4.53
N LEU A 179 3.09 -14.69 4.36
CA LEU A 179 3.73 -14.52 3.05
C LEU A 179 3.78 -15.85 2.28
N GLU A 180 4.01 -16.98 2.95
CA GLU A 180 3.87 -18.32 2.34
C GLU A 180 2.46 -18.53 1.76
N ASP A 181 1.42 -18.08 2.48
CA ASP A 181 0.03 -18.12 2.01
C ASP A 181 -0.21 -17.20 0.77
N LEU A 182 0.66 -16.21 0.55
CA LEU A 182 0.69 -15.32 -0.62
C LEU A 182 1.68 -15.77 -1.69
N ASP A 183 2.08 -17.04 -1.66
CA ASP A 183 2.99 -17.69 -2.61
C ASP A 183 4.45 -17.19 -2.56
N TYR A 184 4.85 -16.54 -1.45
CA TYR A 184 6.26 -16.25 -1.19
C TYR A 184 7.02 -17.50 -0.72
N GLU A 185 8.25 -17.66 -1.17
CA GLU A 185 9.23 -18.55 -0.57
C GLU A 185 9.89 -17.83 0.63
N ALA A 186 9.42 -18.16 1.84
CA ALA A 186 9.87 -17.54 3.08
C ALA A 186 10.99 -18.35 3.75
N VAL A 187 12.09 -17.68 4.13
CA VAL A 187 13.19 -18.26 4.92
C VAL A 187 13.41 -17.43 6.18
N ASP A 188 13.35 -18.07 7.35
CA ASP A 188 13.56 -17.40 8.65
C ASP A 188 15.03 -17.48 9.10
N ASN A 189 15.49 -16.43 9.78
CA ASN A 189 16.80 -16.33 10.43
C ASN A 189 18.00 -16.51 9.48
N LEU A 190 17.90 -15.97 8.27
CA LEU A 190 18.97 -16.03 7.28
C LEU A 190 19.99 -14.89 7.51
N PRO A 191 21.30 -15.20 7.62
CA PRO A 191 22.35 -14.18 7.60
C PRO A 191 22.35 -13.37 6.30
N LEU A 192 22.55 -12.06 6.38
CA LEU A 192 22.55 -11.17 5.21
C LEU A 192 23.57 -11.59 4.13
N GLY A 193 24.75 -12.08 4.52
CA GLY A 193 25.75 -12.57 3.57
C GLY A 193 25.31 -13.79 2.76
N LEU A 194 24.30 -14.55 3.21
CA LEU A 194 23.71 -15.66 2.46
C LEU A 194 22.55 -15.22 1.56
N VAL A 195 21.92 -14.07 1.85
CA VAL A 195 20.91 -13.46 0.97
C VAL A 195 21.52 -13.19 -0.40
N GLU A 196 22.75 -12.66 -0.44
CA GLU A 196 23.47 -12.36 -1.67
C GLU A 196 23.80 -13.62 -2.49
N THR A 197 24.24 -14.69 -1.82
CA THR A 197 24.48 -15.98 -2.49
C THR A 197 23.21 -16.53 -3.11
N LEU A 198 22.07 -16.40 -2.43
CA LEU A 198 20.78 -16.85 -2.95
C LEU A 198 20.32 -16.01 -4.15
N LEU A 199 20.46 -14.68 -4.07
CA LEU A 199 20.17 -13.76 -5.17
C LEU A 199 21.04 -14.05 -6.41
N ASN A 200 22.33 -14.31 -6.22
CA ASN A 200 23.26 -14.62 -7.32
C ASN A 200 23.06 -16.04 -7.87
N SER A 201 22.59 -16.99 -7.07
CA SER A 201 22.32 -18.37 -7.52
C SER A 201 21.01 -18.51 -8.31
N ALA A 202 20.11 -17.53 -8.19
CA ALA A 202 18.86 -17.46 -8.93
C ALA A 202 19.05 -17.10 -10.41
N GLU A 203 20.26 -16.68 -10.83
CA GLU A 203 20.56 -16.34 -12.24
C GLU A 203 20.58 -17.57 -13.16
N ASP A 204 20.88 -18.78 -12.63
CA ASP A 204 20.93 -20.03 -13.42
C ASP A 204 19.57 -20.76 -13.51
N SER A 205 18.62 -20.42 -12.64
CA SER A 205 17.21 -20.83 -12.71
C SER A 205 16.41 -20.00 -11.71
N ALA A 206 15.79 -18.92 -12.17
CA ALA A 206 15.04 -18.04 -11.29
C ALA A 206 13.96 -18.82 -10.53
N PRO A 207 13.86 -18.68 -9.19
CA PRO A 207 12.80 -19.32 -8.43
C PRO A 207 11.46 -18.75 -8.94
N PRO A 208 10.44 -19.59 -9.16
CA PRO A 208 9.17 -19.16 -9.75
C PRO A 208 8.30 -18.29 -8.81
N ARG A 209 8.78 -17.91 -7.62
CA ARG A 209 7.99 -17.33 -6.52
C ARG A 209 8.70 -16.18 -5.80
N PRO A 210 7.97 -15.13 -5.35
CA PRO A 210 8.50 -14.01 -4.56
C PRO A 210 9.29 -14.48 -3.32
N LEU A 211 10.42 -13.86 -2.96
CA LEU A 211 11.26 -14.31 -1.82
C LEU A 211 10.99 -13.46 -0.58
N ALA A 212 10.92 -14.09 0.60
CA ALA A 212 10.82 -13.38 1.88
C ALA A 212 11.90 -13.84 2.87
N PHE A 213 12.75 -12.91 3.33
CA PHE A 213 13.80 -13.22 4.31
C PHE A 213 13.52 -12.60 5.67
N GLY A 214 13.36 -13.46 6.68
CA GLY A 214 13.26 -13.06 8.07
C GLY A 214 14.62 -12.72 8.67
N ILE A 215 14.93 -11.43 8.86
CA ILE A 215 16.16 -11.01 9.54
C ILE A 215 15.86 -10.70 11.00
N ASP A 216 16.65 -11.27 11.89
CA ASP A 216 16.47 -11.23 13.33
C ASP A 216 17.68 -10.59 14.02
N THR A 217 17.46 -9.87 15.12
CA THR A 217 18.53 -9.28 15.94
C THR A 217 19.43 -10.34 16.59
N ARG A 218 18.98 -11.59 16.60
CA ARG A 218 19.73 -12.77 17.05
C ARG A 218 20.89 -13.18 16.15
N THR A 219 20.99 -12.67 14.93
CA THR A 219 22.09 -13.01 14.03
C THR A 219 23.41 -12.46 14.59
N ARG A 220 24.48 -13.27 14.56
CA ARG A 220 25.79 -12.88 15.09
C ARG A 220 26.30 -11.65 14.32
N ALA A 221 26.75 -10.62 15.05
CA ALA A 221 27.17 -9.32 14.49
C ALA A 221 26.06 -8.53 13.76
N PHE A 222 24.81 -8.63 14.22
CA PHE A 222 23.72 -7.80 13.71
C PHE A 222 24.02 -6.32 13.91
N ASP A 223 24.05 -5.59 12.80
CA ASP A 223 24.20 -4.14 12.75
C ASP A 223 23.11 -3.60 11.81
N ALA A 224 22.17 -2.87 12.39
CA ALA A 224 21.04 -2.28 11.69
C ALA A 224 21.47 -1.23 10.64
N GLU A 225 22.51 -0.44 10.93
CA GLU A 225 22.99 0.60 10.01
C GLU A 225 23.77 -0.02 8.85
N ALA A 226 24.59 -1.05 9.13
CA ALA A 226 25.26 -1.83 8.08
C ALA A 226 24.24 -2.55 7.18
N LEU A 227 23.19 -3.12 7.76
CA LEU A 227 22.09 -3.73 7.01
C LEU A 227 21.39 -2.70 6.11
N VAL A 228 20.98 -1.54 6.64
CA VAL A 228 20.37 -0.46 5.83
C VAL A 228 21.29 -0.02 4.69
N THR A 229 22.58 0.17 4.97
CA THR A 229 23.57 0.55 3.96
C THR A 229 23.67 -0.49 2.85
N ARG A 230 23.65 -1.79 3.21
CA ARG A 230 23.72 -2.87 2.23
C ARG A 230 22.43 -2.98 1.41
N LEU A 231 21.26 -2.88 2.04
CA LEU A 231 19.96 -2.90 1.35
C LEU A 231 19.85 -1.74 0.35
N ARG A 232 20.41 -0.56 0.68
CA ARG A 232 20.51 0.57 -0.26
C ARG A 232 21.42 0.27 -1.46
N SER A 233 22.57 -0.36 -1.22
CA SER A 233 23.49 -0.79 -2.29
C SER A 233 22.78 -1.73 -3.25
N LEU A 234 22.13 -2.78 -2.73
CA LEU A 234 21.40 -3.76 -3.54
C LEU A 234 20.25 -3.12 -4.34
N ARG A 235 19.52 -2.17 -3.74
CA ARG A 235 18.48 -1.42 -4.45
C ARG A 235 19.06 -0.54 -5.56
N ALA A 236 20.21 0.09 -5.33
CA ALA A 236 20.93 0.88 -6.34
C ALA A 236 21.54 0.01 -7.46
N GLU A 237 21.87 -1.24 -7.16
CA GLU A 237 22.32 -2.27 -8.11
C GLU A 237 21.15 -2.87 -8.94
N GLY A 238 19.91 -2.43 -8.68
CA GLY A 238 18.72 -2.83 -9.46
C GLY A 238 17.93 -4.01 -8.86
N THR A 239 18.24 -4.44 -7.63
CA THR A 239 17.45 -5.47 -6.93
C THR A 239 16.15 -4.86 -6.40
N ASP A 240 15.01 -5.45 -6.77
CA ASP A 240 13.70 -5.06 -6.24
C ASP A 240 13.53 -5.59 -4.81
N ILE A 241 14.00 -4.79 -3.85
CA ILE A 241 14.04 -5.13 -2.43
C ILE A 241 13.19 -4.17 -1.60
N HIS A 242 12.40 -4.74 -0.70
CA HIS A 242 11.54 -4.02 0.24
C HIS A 242 11.78 -4.48 1.67
N LEU A 243 11.68 -3.56 2.63
CA LEU A 243 11.78 -3.83 4.05
C LEU A 243 10.41 -3.64 4.75
N MET A 244 9.92 -4.72 5.33
CA MET A 244 8.81 -4.69 6.28
C MET A 244 9.33 -4.76 7.72
N TYR A 245 8.91 -3.79 8.53
CA TYR A 245 9.20 -3.71 9.95
C TYR A 245 7.94 -3.97 10.79
N LEU A 246 7.99 -4.97 11.67
CA LEU A 246 6.94 -5.25 12.64
C LEU A 246 7.25 -4.57 13.97
N ASP A 247 6.39 -3.67 14.39
CA ASP A 247 6.48 -2.99 15.67
C ASP A 247 5.38 -3.46 16.64
N CYS A 248 5.58 -3.18 17.91
CA CYS A 248 4.64 -3.49 18.97
C CYS A 248 4.99 -2.63 20.19
N ALA A 249 4.01 -2.22 20.99
CA ALA A 249 4.26 -1.51 22.24
C ALA A 249 5.08 -2.36 23.22
N ASP A 250 5.91 -1.69 24.03
CA ASP A 250 6.89 -2.36 24.91
C ASP A 250 6.22 -3.24 25.96
N ASP A 251 5.15 -2.75 26.57
CA ASP A 251 4.35 -3.45 27.57
C ASP A 251 3.70 -4.72 27.00
N GLU A 252 3.18 -4.63 25.76
CA GLU A 252 2.62 -5.77 25.05
C GLU A 252 3.68 -6.82 24.71
N LEU A 253 4.87 -6.40 24.27
CA LEU A 253 5.99 -7.33 24.01
C LEU A 253 6.40 -8.06 25.29
N VAL A 254 6.54 -7.34 26.40
CA VAL A 254 6.86 -7.93 27.71
C VAL A 254 5.78 -8.93 28.14
N ARG A 255 4.50 -8.62 27.91
CA ARG A 255 3.37 -9.54 28.16
C ARG A 255 3.51 -10.82 27.33
N ARG A 256 3.72 -10.72 26.01
CA ARG A 256 3.87 -11.88 25.10
C ARG A 256 5.05 -12.78 25.49
N PHE A 257 6.17 -12.21 25.93
CA PHE A 257 7.31 -12.99 26.43
C PHE A 257 6.99 -13.75 27.71
N SER A 258 6.21 -13.13 28.60
CA SER A 258 5.76 -13.73 29.85
C SER A 258 4.77 -14.88 29.61
N GLU A 259 3.83 -14.70 28.67
CA GLU A 259 2.87 -15.73 28.26
C GLU A 259 3.56 -16.96 27.64
N THR A 260 4.52 -16.72 26.74
CA THR A 260 5.27 -17.81 26.10
C THR A 260 6.38 -18.40 26.99
N ARG A 261 6.63 -17.80 28.16
CA ARG A 261 7.73 -18.12 29.08
C ARG A 261 9.11 -18.18 28.42
N ARG A 262 9.27 -17.49 27.28
CA ARG A 262 10.54 -17.42 26.55
C ARG A 262 11.38 -16.29 27.12
N ARG A 263 12.70 -16.49 27.17
CA ARG A 263 13.64 -15.40 27.51
C ARG A 263 13.83 -14.49 26.31
N HIS A 264 14.05 -13.20 26.58
CA HIS A 264 14.38 -12.24 25.53
C HIS A 264 15.81 -12.50 25.03
N PRO A 265 16.06 -12.54 23.70
CA PRO A 265 17.38 -12.92 23.17
C PRO A 265 18.52 -11.98 23.58
N LEU A 266 18.25 -10.68 23.67
CA LEU A 266 19.20 -9.64 24.13
C LEU A 266 19.24 -9.44 25.66
N ALA A 267 18.46 -10.20 26.42
CA ALA A 267 18.40 -10.12 27.89
C ALA A 267 18.20 -11.52 28.49
N ALA A 268 19.14 -12.43 28.21
CA ALA A 268 19.08 -13.82 28.69
C ALA A 268 19.25 -13.95 30.23
N ASP A 269 19.89 -12.94 30.83
CA ASP A 269 20.25 -12.80 32.25
C ASP A 269 19.47 -11.68 32.97
N ARG A 270 18.52 -11.01 32.30
CA ARG A 270 17.84 -9.81 32.81
C ARG A 270 16.33 -9.85 32.48
N PRO A 271 15.51 -8.92 33.02
CA PRO A 271 14.10 -8.82 32.66
C PRO A 271 13.90 -8.59 31.15
N ALA A 272 12.80 -9.10 30.60
CA ALA A 272 12.47 -8.95 29.18
C ALA A 272 12.34 -7.48 28.76
N ALA A 273 11.90 -6.60 29.66
CA ALA A 273 11.78 -5.16 29.43
C ALA A 273 13.11 -4.51 29.01
N ASP A 274 14.22 -4.89 29.67
CA ASP A 274 15.56 -4.38 29.33
C ASP A 274 15.96 -4.83 27.92
N GLY A 275 15.63 -6.07 27.56
CA GLY A 275 15.86 -6.64 26.25
C GLY A 275 15.07 -5.91 25.15
N VAL A 276 13.79 -5.63 25.41
CA VAL A 276 12.90 -4.89 24.50
C VAL A 276 13.41 -3.47 24.26
N ALA A 277 13.77 -2.74 25.33
CA ALA A 277 14.29 -1.38 25.21
C ALA A 277 15.59 -1.35 24.39
N ARG A 278 16.51 -2.27 24.69
CA ARG A 278 17.79 -2.43 23.96
C ARG A 278 17.57 -2.76 22.49
N GLU A 279 16.63 -3.65 22.20
CA GLU A 279 16.30 -4.03 20.83
C GLU A 279 15.69 -2.86 20.05
N ARG A 280 14.83 -2.06 20.69
CA ARG A 280 14.20 -0.89 20.08
C ARG A 280 15.22 0.15 19.65
N GLU A 281 16.24 0.41 20.47
CA GLU A 281 17.35 1.28 20.10
C GLU A 281 18.13 0.71 18.91
N LEU A 282 18.44 -0.59 18.97
CA LEU A 282 19.22 -1.29 17.96
C LEU A 282 18.52 -1.31 16.59
N THR A 283 17.21 -1.53 16.55
CA THR A 283 16.44 -1.68 15.30
C THR A 283 15.82 -0.36 14.81
N ALA A 284 15.94 0.73 15.57
CA ALA A 284 15.44 2.05 15.17
C ALA A 284 15.86 2.49 13.75
N PRO A 285 17.11 2.25 13.27
CA PRO A 285 17.49 2.55 11.89
C PRO A 285 16.65 1.80 10.85
N LEU A 286 16.35 0.53 11.11
CA LEU A 286 15.54 -0.30 10.21
C LEU A 286 14.10 0.19 10.18
N LYS A 287 13.52 0.53 11.34
CA LYS A 287 12.18 1.13 11.39
C LYS A 287 12.10 2.45 10.60
N ARG A 288 13.11 3.30 10.68
CA ARG A 288 13.16 4.57 9.93
C ARG A 288 13.26 4.36 8.42
N TRP A 289 13.88 3.27 7.99
CA TRP A 289 14.12 2.99 6.57
C TRP A 289 13.08 2.03 5.96
N ALA A 290 12.26 1.38 6.76
CA ALA A 290 11.28 0.41 6.29
C ALA A 290 10.27 1.02 5.32
N ASP A 291 10.03 0.32 4.21
CA ASP A 291 9.00 0.66 3.23
C ASP A 291 7.59 0.42 3.82
N LEU A 292 7.46 -0.57 4.72
CA LEU A 292 6.21 -0.88 5.41
C LEU A 292 6.45 -1.09 6.90
N VAL A 293 5.76 -0.32 7.74
CA VAL A 293 5.72 -0.53 9.19
C VAL A 293 4.34 -1.04 9.59
N ILE A 294 4.28 -2.21 10.24
CA ILE A 294 3.03 -2.75 10.80
C ILE A 294 3.13 -2.74 12.32
N ASP A 295 2.25 -1.96 12.95
CA ASP A 295 2.05 -1.99 14.39
C ASP A 295 1.14 -3.17 14.75
N THR A 296 1.67 -4.08 15.56
CA THR A 296 1.03 -5.34 15.96
C THR A 296 0.48 -5.32 17.38
N THR A 297 0.51 -4.17 18.06
CA THR A 297 0.15 -4.03 19.49
C THR A 297 -1.22 -4.65 19.79
N ASP A 298 -2.25 -4.24 19.03
CA ASP A 298 -3.63 -4.69 19.24
C ASP A 298 -4.06 -5.78 18.24
N LEU A 299 -3.12 -6.38 17.49
CA LEU A 299 -3.45 -7.32 16.43
C LEU A 299 -3.42 -8.77 16.93
N SER A 300 -4.49 -9.51 16.64
CA SER A 300 -4.46 -10.96 16.71
C SER A 300 -3.60 -11.55 15.58
N VAL A 301 -3.26 -12.83 15.68
CA VAL A 301 -2.56 -13.57 14.62
C VAL A 301 -3.32 -13.49 13.29
N SER A 302 -4.65 -13.62 13.31
CA SER A 302 -5.51 -13.47 12.14
C SER A 302 -5.52 -12.05 11.58
N ASP A 303 -5.55 -11.03 12.44
CA ASP A 303 -5.54 -9.64 11.99
C ASP A 303 -4.20 -9.26 11.34
N LEU A 304 -3.08 -9.76 11.88
CA LEU A 304 -1.76 -9.58 11.29
C LEU A 304 -1.66 -10.23 9.90
N ARG A 305 -2.15 -11.48 9.75
CA ARG A 305 -2.20 -12.15 8.44
C ARG A 305 -3.02 -11.34 7.43
N ARG A 306 -4.22 -10.90 7.84
CA ARG A 306 -5.10 -10.07 7.01
C ARG A 306 -4.40 -8.77 6.59
N ARG A 307 -3.73 -8.10 7.51
CA ARG A 307 -3.04 -6.83 7.26
C ARG A 307 -1.82 -6.96 6.34
N ILE A 308 -1.17 -8.11 6.32
CA ILE A 308 -0.10 -8.43 5.38
C ILE A 308 -0.67 -8.68 3.98
N ALA A 309 -1.76 -9.45 3.88
CA ALA A 309 -2.47 -9.65 2.62
C ALA A 309 -3.02 -8.34 2.03
N GLU A 310 -3.56 -7.44 2.87
CA GLU A 310 -4.00 -6.08 2.47
C GLU A 310 -2.90 -5.25 1.82
N ARG A 311 -1.65 -5.40 2.29
CA ARG A 311 -0.53 -4.53 1.92
C ARG A 311 0.32 -5.09 0.78
N LEU A 312 0.36 -6.42 0.62
CA LEU A 312 1.26 -7.10 -0.31
C LEU A 312 0.55 -8.00 -1.33
N GLY A 313 -0.76 -8.19 -1.21
CA GLY A 313 -1.56 -8.87 -2.23
C GLY A 313 -1.53 -8.09 -3.54
N SER A 314 -0.74 -8.54 -4.51
CA SER A 314 -0.65 -7.93 -5.83
C SER A 314 -1.76 -8.43 -6.76
N GLY A 315 -2.59 -7.51 -7.24
CA GLY A 315 -3.03 -7.43 -8.66
C GLY A 315 -3.83 -8.58 -9.30
N GLY A 316 -4.15 -9.67 -8.61
CA GLY A 316 -5.16 -10.62 -9.08
C GLY A 316 -6.56 -10.02 -8.91
N GLN A 317 -7.52 -10.37 -9.77
CA GLN A 317 -8.95 -10.13 -9.52
C GLN A 317 -9.39 -10.93 -8.28
N HIS A 318 -8.98 -10.48 -7.10
CA HIS A 318 -9.46 -11.00 -5.84
C HIS A 318 -10.74 -10.22 -5.52
N PRO A 319 -11.86 -10.92 -5.28
CA PRO A 319 -13.10 -10.25 -4.90
C PRO A 319 -12.88 -9.44 -3.62
N LEU A 320 -13.44 -8.22 -3.58
CA LEU A 320 -13.42 -7.36 -2.39
C LEU A 320 -13.86 -8.15 -1.16
N THR A 321 -12.96 -8.34 -0.21
CA THR A 321 -13.27 -9.03 1.05
C THR A 321 -13.81 -8.04 2.05
N VAL A 322 -15.07 -8.20 2.45
CA VAL A 322 -15.75 -7.31 3.38
C VAL A 322 -15.67 -7.88 4.80
N THR A 323 -15.38 -7.05 5.80
CA THR A 323 -15.45 -7.41 7.21
C THR A 323 -16.39 -6.43 7.92
N ILE A 324 -17.34 -6.95 8.69
CA ILE A 324 -18.17 -6.18 9.62
C ILE A 324 -17.62 -6.39 11.02
N GLN A 325 -17.32 -5.30 11.73
CA GLN A 325 -16.75 -5.35 13.06
C GLN A 325 -17.60 -4.56 14.06
N SER A 326 -18.08 -5.19 15.13
CA SER A 326 -18.72 -4.46 16.23
C SER A 326 -17.68 -3.95 17.23
N PHE A 327 -17.90 -2.76 17.76
CA PHE A 327 -17.02 -2.16 18.78
C PHE A 327 -17.75 -1.21 19.74
N GLY A 328 -17.06 -0.82 20.79
CA GLY A 328 -17.46 0.13 21.84
C GLY A 328 -16.63 1.41 21.78
N PHE A 329 -17.29 2.56 21.70
CA PHE A 329 -16.64 3.87 21.72
C PHE A 329 -15.83 4.13 22.99
N ALA A 330 -16.21 3.53 24.13
CA ALA A 330 -15.43 3.61 25.37
C ALA A 330 -14.02 2.99 25.24
N HIS A 331 -13.84 2.07 24.30
CA HIS A 331 -12.56 1.41 23.99
C HIS A 331 -11.86 2.01 22.76
N GLY A 332 -12.33 3.17 22.27
CA GLY A 332 -11.78 3.86 21.10
C GLY A 332 -12.21 3.26 19.76
N LEU A 333 -12.01 4.04 18.69
CA LEU A 333 -12.30 3.63 17.31
C LEU A 333 -11.32 2.53 16.85
N PRO A 334 -11.77 1.51 16.11
CA PRO A 334 -10.86 0.55 15.50
C PRO A 334 -9.94 1.24 14.50
N ARG A 335 -8.62 1.04 14.65
CA ARG A 335 -7.60 1.65 13.77
C ARG A 335 -7.66 1.16 12.32
N ASN A 336 -8.35 0.06 12.07
CA ASN A 336 -8.54 -0.57 10.76
C ASN A 336 -9.92 -0.28 10.15
N ALA A 337 -10.76 0.56 10.75
CA ALA A 337 -12.09 0.86 10.22
C ALA A 337 -12.00 1.79 9.00
N ASP A 338 -12.62 1.39 7.89
CA ASP A 338 -12.80 2.23 6.71
C ASP A 338 -14.08 3.05 6.79
N LEU A 339 -15.16 2.41 7.26
CA LEU A 339 -16.47 3.02 7.49
C LEU A 339 -16.85 2.81 8.96
N VAL A 340 -17.43 3.84 9.58
CA VAL A 340 -17.85 3.79 10.99
C VAL A 340 -19.29 4.27 11.11
N PHE A 341 -20.16 3.45 11.71
CA PHE A 341 -21.55 3.79 11.96
C PHE A 341 -21.86 3.76 13.47
N ASP A 342 -22.43 4.85 13.99
CA ASP A 342 -22.74 5.01 15.41
C ASP A 342 -24.18 4.60 15.73
N MET A 343 -24.34 3.54 16.52
CA MET A 343 -25.63 2.97 16.95
C MET A 343 -26.03 3.40 18.37
N ARG A 344 -25.37 4.40 18.97
CA ARG A 344 -25.69 4.86 20.34
C ARG A 344 -27.07 5.50 20.47
N PHE A 345 -27.68 5.90 19.35
CA PHE A 345 -29.03 6.49 19.33
C PHE A 345 -30.16 5.46 19.55
N LEU A 346 -29.90 4.17 19.30
CA LEU A 346 -30.89 3.11 19.50
C LEU A 346 -31.15 2.83 20.98
N ALA A 347 -32.34 2.33 21.29
CA ALA A 347 -32.78 1.87 22.60
C ALA A 347 -31.70 1.01 23.27
N ASN A 348 -31.32 1.39 24.49
CA ASN A 348 -30.19 0.81 25.19
C ASN A 348 -30.63 -0.37 26.07
N PRO A 349 -30.26 -1.63 25.74
CA PRO A 349 -30.68 -2.82 26.50
C PRO A 349 -30.08 -2.88 27.91
N HIS A 350 -29.07 -2.05 28.21
CA HIS A 350 -28.41 -2.01 29.51
C HIS A 350 -29.35 -1.63 30.66
N TRP A 351 -30.45 -0.93 30.38
CA TRP A 351 -31.42 -0.53 31.41
C TRP A 351 -32.38 -1.65 31.79
N ASP A 352 -32.48 -2.71 30.97
CA ASP A 352 -33.20 -3.92 31.31
C ASP A 352 -32.26 -4.88 32.05
N VAL A 353 -32.59 -5.18 33.31
CA VAL A 353 -31.79 -6.04 34.18
C VAL A 353 -31.63 -7.44 33.60
N ALA A 354 -32.63 -7.95 32.88
CA ALA A 354 -32.59 -9.27 32.26
C ALA A 354 -31.70 -9.31 31.01
N LEU A 355 -31.59 -8.20 30.27
CA LEU A 355 -30.80 -8.11 29.03
C LEU A 355 -29.36 -7.66 29.26
N ARG A 356 -29.10 -6.93 30.35
CA ARG A 356 -27.76 -6.44 30.73
C ARG A 356 -26.65 -7.51 30.70
N PRO A 357 -26.83 -8.74 31.23
CA PRO A 357 -25.78 -9.76 31.21
C PRO A 357 -25.63 -10.46 29.84
N LEU A 358 -26.52 -10.23 28.89
CA LEU A 358 -26.49 -10.87 27.58
C LEU A 358 -25.59 -10.09 26.60
N THR A 359 -25.42 -10.61 25.39
CA THR A 359 -24.76 -9.92 24.27
C THR A 359 -25.77 -9.71 23.15
N GLY A 360 -25.44 -8.87 22.16
CA GLY A 360 -26.27 -8.72 20.97
C GLY A 360 -26.34 -9.96 20.08
N GLU A 361 -25.69 -11.06 20.45
CA GLU A 361 -25.86 -12.37 19.81
C GLU A 361 -27.09 -13.12 20.36
N ASP A 362 -27.54 -12.77 21.57
CA ASP A 362 -28.77 -13.34 22.16
C ASP A 362 -29.99 -12.73 21.48
N GLU A 363 -30.91 -13.59 21.06
CA GLU A 363 -32.12 -13.21 20.33
C GLU A 363 -32.97 -12.20 21.09
N ARG A 364 -33.03 -12.28 22.42
CA ARG A 364 -33.80 -11.32 23.25
C ARG A 364 -33.23 -9.91 23.19
N VAL A 365 -31.90 -9.79 23.10
CA VAL A 365 -31.24 -8.49 22.92
C VAL A 365 -31.45 -7.97 21.50
N ALA A 366 -31.35 -8.86 20.50
CA ALA A 366 -31.59 -8.50 19.11
C ALA A 366 -33.03 -7.99 18.89
N GLU A 367 -34.04 -8.69 19.41
CA GLU A 367 -35.45 -8.30 19.37
C GLU A 367 -35.69 -6.96 20.07
N PHE A 368 -35.11 -6.76 21.27
CA PHE A 368 -35.24 -5.50 21.99
C PHE A 368 -34.67 -4.32 21.17
N VAL A 369 -33.49 -4.49 20.57
CA VAL A 369 -32.86 -3.45 19.75
C VAL A 369 -33.67 -3.21 18.46
N ALA A 370 -34.20 -4.26 17.86
CA ALA A 370 -35.01 -4.19 16.64
C ALA A 370 -36.39 -3.55 16.84
N ALA A 371 -36.92 -3.55 18.08
CA ALA A 371 -38.18 -2.90 18.43
C ALA A 371 -38.10 -1.36 18.45
N ASP A 372 -36.91 -0.77 18.41
CA ASP A 372 -36.75 0.68 18.31
C ASP A 372 -37.26 1.18 16.95
N PRO A 373 -38.16 2.19 16.90
CA PRO A 373 -38.69 2.71 15.63
C PRO A 373 -37.63 3.21 14.64
N ALA A 374 -36.46 3.64 15.13
CA ALA A 374 -35.36 4.11 14.29
C ALA A 374 -34.48 2.97 13.75
N TYR A 375 -34.60 1.75 14.28
CA TYR A 375 -33.75 0.61 13.90
C TYR A 375 -33.88 0.25 12.43
N GLY A 376 -35.10 -0.07 11.97
CA GLY A 376 -35.36 -0.47 10.59
C GLY A 376 -34.89 0.59 9.58
N PRO A 377 -35.38 1.84 9.67
CA PRO A 377 -34.99 2.91 8.74
C PRO A 377 -33.49 3.21 8.71
N ALA A 378 -32.79 3.08 9.85
CA ALA A 378 -31.35 3.29 9.89
C ALA A 378 -30.60 2.13 9.21
N LEU A 379 -31.01 0.88 9.48
CA LEU A 379 -30.39 -0.29 8.89
C LEU A 379 -30.59 -0.35 7.38
N ASP A 380 -31.79 0.00 6.89
CA ASP A 380 -32.11 0.08 5.46
C ASP A 380 -31.20 1.09 4.74
N ARG A 381 -31.02 2.29 5.31
CA ARG A 381 -30.16 3.32 4.71
C ARG A 381 -28.68 2.96 4.72
N ILE A 382 -28.22 2.26 5.77
CA ILE A 382 -26.83 1.79 5.84
C ILE A 382 -26.61 0.70 4.79
N GLU A 383 -27.54 -0.24 4.64
CA GLU A 383 -27.51 -1.26 3.60
C GLU A 383 -27.46 -0.63 2.20
N ASP A 384 -28.39 0.27 1.88
CA ASP A 384 -28.45 0.95 0.57
C ASP A 384 -27.14 1.68 0.24
N LEU A 385 -26.58 2.37 1.24
CA LEU A 385 -25.29 3.04 1.10
C LEU A 385 -24.18 2.03 0.80
N LEU A 386 -24.10 0.93 1.55
CA LEU A 386 -23.06 -0.08 1.37
C LEU A 386 -23.18 -0.77 0.02
N LEU A 387 -24.38 -1.16 -0.42
CA LEU A 387 -24.61 -1.75 -1.74
C LEU A 387 -24.23 -0.78 -2.88
N THR A 388 -24.35 0.53 -2.66
CA THR A 388 -23.86 1.55 -3.59
C THR A 388 -22.33 1.64 -3.62
N LEU A 389 -21.69 1.55 -2.45
CA LEU A 389 -20.24 1.75 -2.30
C LEU A 389 -19.39 0.52 -2.66
N LEU A 390 -19.85 -0.69 -2.33
CA LEU A 390 -19.10 -1.93 -2.50
C LEU A 390 -18.57 -2.14 -3.93
N PRO A 391 -19.37 -1.95 -5.01
CA PRO A 391 -18.87 -2.03 -6.38
C PRO A 391 -17.85 -0.93 -6.72
N GLY A 392 -18.00 0.25 -6.10
CA GLY A 392 -17.05 1.36 -6.24
C GLY A 392 -15.67 0.98 -5.71
N TYR A 393 -15.62 0.49 -4.47
CA TYR A 393 -14.38 0.01 -3.84
C TYR A 393 -13.74 -1.15 -4.62
N GLY A 394 -14.54 -2.09 -5.14
CA GLY A 394 -14.03 -3.16 -5.98
C GLY A 394 -13.36 -2.66 -7.26
N ARG A 395 -13.95 -1.67 -7.95
CA ARG A 395 -13.37 -1.07 -9.17
C ARG A 395 -12.09 -0.26 -8.91
N GLU A 396 -11.99 0.36 -7.74
CA GLU A 396 -10.78 1.08 -7.31
C GLU A 396 -9.62 0.12 -6.98
N GLY A 397 -9.88 -1.20 -6.93
CA GLY A 397 -8.87 -2.20 -6.60
C GLY A 397 -8.66 -2.39 -5.10
N LYS A 398 -9.61 -1.95 -4.27
CA LYS A 398 -9.56 -2.18 -2.83
C LYS A 398 -9.78 -3.66 -2.54
N ALA A 399 -8.77 -4.33 -1.98
CA ALA A 399 -8.83 -5.77 -1.69
C ALA A 399 -9.68 -6.11 -0.45
N TYR A 400 -9.71 -5.23 0.55
CA TYR A 400 -10.42 -5.43 1.82
C TYR A 400 -11.16 -4.17 2.27
N LEU A 401 -12.36 -4.32 2.84
CA LEU A 401 -13.14 -3.22 3.42
C LEU A 401 -13.63 -3.60 4.82
N THR A 402 -13.29 -2.81 5.84
CA THR A 402 -13.75 -2.98 7.22
C THR A 402 -14.83 -1.96 7.57
N ILE A 403 -16.03 -2.46 7.86
CA ILE A 403 -17.21 -1.70 8.27
C ILE A 403 -17.39 -1.84 9.78
N ALA A 404 -17.12 -0.78 10.53
CA ALA A 404 -17.20 -0.77 11.98
C ALA A 404 -18.56 -0.24 12.48
N ILE A 405 -19.23 -1.02 13.34
CA ILE A 405 -20.49 -0.65 13.97
C ILE A 405 -20.24 -0.38 15.46
N GLY A 406 -20.49 0.84 15.91
CA GLY A 406 -20.15 1.30 17.25
C GLY A 406 -21.36 1.45 18.16
N CYS A 407 -21.26 1.01 19.42
CA CYS A 407 -22.13 1.50 20.50
C CYS A 407 -21.25 1.94 21.68
N THR A 408 -21.80 2.26 22.86
CA THR A 408 -20.96 2.76 23.97
C THR A 408 -19.96 1.70 24.46
N GLY A 409 -20.43 0.48 24.77
CA GLY A 409 -19.63 -0.59 25.37
C GLY A 409 -19.36 -1.81 24.47
N GLY A 410 -19.78 -1.78 23.21
CA GLY A 410 -19.43 -2.82 22.23
C GLY A 410 -20.09 -4.19 22.40
N ARG A 411 -21.07 -4.33 23.30
CA ARG A 411 -21.64 -5.64 23.71
C ARG A 411 -23.05 -5.94 23.18
N HIS A 412 -23.93 -4.95 23.11
CA HIS A 412 -25.36 -5.14 22.82
C HIS A 412 -25.75 -4.62 21.44
N ARG A 413 -25.98 -3.31 21.32
CA ARG A 413 -26.51 -2.66 20.11
C ARG A 413 -25.62 -2.87 18.88
N SER A 414 -24.31 -2.63 19.02
CA SER A 414 -23.40 -2.80 17.88
C SER A 414 -23.30 -4.25 17.41
N VAL A 415 -23.29 -5.21 18.33
CA VAL A 415 -23.27 -6.64 18.02
C VAL A 415 -24.54 -7.06 17.27
N ALA A 416 -25.71 -6.69 17.79
CA ALA A 416 -27.00 -7.00 17.18
C ALA A 416 -27.14 -6.39 15.77
N VAL A 417 -26.76 -5.11 15.62
CA VAL A 417 -26.78 -4.43 14.31
C VAL A 417 -25.78 -5.05 13.34
N SER A 418 -24.56 -5.39 13.78
CA SER A 418 -23.56 -6.04 12.92
C SER A 418 -24.05 -7.37 12.35
N ARG A 419 -24.73 -8.20 13.17
CA ARG A 419 -25.30 -9.48 12.72
C ARG A 419 -26.42 -9.28 11.70
N ALA A 420 -27.32 -8.34 11.97
CA ALA A 420 -28.42 -8.04 11.05
C ALA A 420 -27.91 -7.51 9.71
N LEU A 421 -26.87 -6.65 9.74
CA LEU A 421 -26.24 -6.13 8.54
C LEU A 421 -25.49 -7.21 7.75
N GLN A 422 -24.83 -8.14 8.45
CA GLN A 422 -24.20 -9.31 7.81
C GLN A 422 -25.22 -10.11 7.02
N ALA A 423 -26.34 -10.49 7.65
CA ALA A 423 -27.38 -11.29 7.01
C ALA A 423 -27.99 -10.59 5.78
N ARG A 424 -28.17 -9.26 5.84
CA ARG A 424 -28.66 -8.45 4.71
C ARG A 424 -27.67 -8.43 3.54
N LEU A 425 -26.39 -8.21 3.81
CA LEU A 425 -25.36 -8.24 2.78
C LEU A 425 -25.17 -9.65 2.19
N GLU A 426 -25.32 -10.71 3.00
CA GLU A 426 -25.35 -12.10 2.54
C GLU A 426 -26.51 -12.37 1.58
N ALA A 427 -27.72 -11.89 1.92
CA ALA A 427 -28.88 -11.97 1.03
C ALA A 427 -28.69 -11.19 -0.28
N ALA A 428 -27.90 -10.12 -0.26
CA ALA A 428 -27.53 -9.33 -1.44
C ALA A 428 -26.37 -9.93 -2.27
N GLY A 429 -25.85 -11.11 -1.89
CA GLY A 429 -24.81 -11.82 -2.64
C GLY A 429 -23.37 -11.47 -2.26
N HIS A 430 -23.16 -10.79 -1.13
CA HIS A 430 -21.83 -10.58 -0.54
C HIS A 430 -21.55 -11.64 0.54
N ALA A 431 -20.28 -11.82 0.93
CA ALA A 431 -19.92 -12.75 2.01
C ALA A 431 -19.04 -12.04 3.05
N PRO A 432 -19.58 -11.06 3.81
CA PRO A 432 -18.80 -10.34 4.79
C PRO A 432 -18.42 -11.23 5.99
N ALA A 433 -17.16 -11.19 6.41
CA ALA A 433 -16.73 -11.77 7.68
C ALA A 433 -17.25 -10.93 8.85
N LEU A 434 -17.69 -11.57 9.94
CA LEU A 434 -18.18 -10.89 11.15
C LEU A 434 -17.18 -11.02 12.31
N VAL A 435 -16.85 -9.91 12.96
CA VAL A 435 -15.94 -9.85 14.11
C VAL A 435 -16.54 -9.00 15.24
N HIS A 436 -16.42 -9.48 16.48
CA HIS A 436 -16.87 -8.73 17.67
C HIS A 436 -15.69 -8.36 18.56
N ARG A 437 -15.20 -7.11 18.46
CA ARG A 437 -13.95 -6.69 19.11
C ARG A 437 -14.01 -6.76 20.64
N ASP A 438 -15.10 -6.27 21.22
CA ASP A 438 -15.19 -6.02 22.65
C ASP A 438 -16.05 -7.05 23.42
N VAL A 439 -16.58 -8.08 22.75
CA VAL A 439 -17.43 -9.11 23.38
C VAL A 439 -16.61 -10.08 24.26
N ALA A 440 -15.34 -10.31 23.93
CA ALA A 440 -14.46 -11.23 24.66
C ALA A 440 -13.84 -10.65 25.94
N SER A 441 -13.92 -9.33 26.17
CA SER A 441 -13.15 -8.63 27.22
C SER A 441 -13.75 -8.69 28.64
N HIS A 442 -14.89 -9.35 28.86
CA HIS A 442 -15.62 -9.31 30.14
C HIS A 442 -15.87 -10.68 30.80
N GLY A 443 -15.07 -11.70 30.48
CA GLY A 443 -15.07 -12.95 31.24
C GLY A 443 -14.70 -12.83 32.73
N ASN A 444 -14.35 -11.63 33.24
CA ASN A 444 -13.83 -11.43 34.59
C ASN A 444 -14.58 -10.41 35.48
N ASP A 445 -15.66 -9.78 35.00
CA ASP A 445 -16.39 -8.75 35.77
C ASP A 445 -17.52 -9.30 36.67
N ALA A 446 -17.71 -10.63 36.70
CA ALA A 446 -18.64 -11.27 37.63
C ALA A 446 -18.11 -11.33 39.09
N ALA A 447 -16.86 -10.94 39.35
CA ALA A 447 -16.22 -11.11 40.65
C ALA A 447 -16.19 -9.85 41.56
N ILE A 448 -16.68 -8.68 41.11
CA ILE A 448 -16.51 -7.41 41.86
C ILE A 448 -17.82 -6.86 42.48
N LEU A 449 -18.99 -7.47 42.24
CA LEU A 449 -20.28 -6.97 42.76
C LEU A 449 -20.91 -7.75 43.92
N THR A 450 -20.16 -8.59 44.64
CA THR A 450 -20.62 -9.23 45.89
C THR A 450 -19.77 -8.86 47.10
N ALA A 451 -19.59 -7.57 47.35
CA ALA A 451 -19.24 -7.07 48.68
C ALA A 451 -20.39 -6.23 49.20
N VAL A 452 -21.23 -6.84 50.03
CA VAL A 452 -22.31 -6.20 50.78
C VAL A 452 -21.71 -5.15 51.73
N PRO A 453 -22.26 -3.92 51.83
CA PRO A 453 -21.88 -3.01 52.91
C PRO A 453 -22.49 -3.53 54.22
N GLY A 454 -21.67 -4.23 55.01
CA GLY A 454 -22.00 -4.63 56.37
C GLY A 454 -22.10 -3.40 57.26
N THR A 455 -23.33 -3.09 57.63
CA THR A 455 -23.76 -2.12 58.64
C THR A 455 -22.94 -2.21 59.93
N GLY A 456 -22.51 -1.05 60.42
CA GLY A 456 -22.07 -0.92 61.80
C GLY A 456 -23.24 -1.14 62.76
N GLU A 457 -22.99 -1.88 63.84
CA GLU A 457 -23.71 -1.72 65.09
C GLU A 457 -22.75 -1.91 66.25
N GLN A 458 -22.83 -0.96 67.17
CA GLN A 458 -22.18 -0.89 68.47
C GLN A 458 -22.80 -1.92 69.42
N GLY A 459 -22.05 -2.35 70.45
CA GLY A 459 -22.69 -2.74 71.72
C GLY A 459 -22.02 -3.86 72.51
N ALA A 460 -21.31 -3.44 73.57
CA ALA A 460 -21.32 -4.01 74.93
C ALA A 460 -20.99 -5.50 75.15
N ALA A 461 -19.80 -5.76 75.70
CA ALA A 461 -19.58 -6.12 77.13
C ALA A 461 -18.08 -6.28 77.39
#